data_AF-A0A2K5I3I6-F1
#
_entry.id   AF-A0A2K5I3I6-F1
#
_cell.length_a   1.000
_cell.length_b   1.000
_cell.length_c   1.000
_cell.angle_alpha   90.00
_cell.angle_beta   90.00
_cell.angle_gamma   90.00
#
_symmetry.space_group_name_H-M   'P 1'
#
loop_
_entity.id
_entity.type
_entity.pdbx_description
1 polymer ?
#
loop_
_entity_poly.entity_id
_entity_poly.type
_entity_poly.pdbx_seq_one_letter_code
_entity_poly.pdbx_strand_id
1 'polypeptide(L)'
;MALSDADVQKQIKHMMAFIEQEANEKAEEIDAKAEEEFNIEKGRLVQTQRLKIMEYYEKKEKQIEQQKKIQMSNLMNQARLKVLRARDDLITAAVQKAIPMYKIATKNDVDVQIDQESYLPEDIAGGVEIYNGDRKIKVSNTLESRLDLIAQQMMPEVRGALFGANANRKFLD
;
A
#
# COMPACT_ATOMS: atom_id res chain seq x y z
N MET A 1 -48.31 87.09 26.76
CA MET A 1 -47.35 86.88 27.86
C MET A 1 -46.05 86.44 27.24
N ALA A 2 -44.98 87.22 27.40
CA ALA A 2 -43.65 86.82 26.96
C ALA A 2 -43.13 85.72 27.91
N LEU A 3 -42.51 84.66 27.37
CA LEU A 3 -41.86 83.65 28.20
C LEU A 3 -40.84 84.31 29.12
N SER A 4 -40.73 83.80 30.36
CA SER A 4 -39.70 84.29 31.28
C SER A 4 -38.32 83.79 30.84
N ASP A 5 -37.29 84.58 31.09
CA ASP A 5 -35.91 84.27 30.71
C ASP A 5 -35.41 82.94 31.33
N ALA A 6 -35.99 82.57 32.49
CA ALA A 6 -35.75 81.29 33.15
C ALA A 6 -36.34 80.07 32.39
N ASP A 7 -37.48 80.25 31.71
CA ASP A 7 -38.10 79.20 30.90
C ASP A 7 -37.32 78.98 29.59
N VAL A 8 -36.79 80.07 29.01
CA VAL A 8 -35.91 80.01 27.84
C VAL A 8 -34.59 79.29 28.18
N GLN A 9 -33.98 79.61 29.33
CA GLN A 9 -32.81 78.90 29.86
C GLN A 9 -33.06 77.40 30.07
N LYS A 10 -34.25 77.02 30.58
CA LYS A 10 -34.64 75.62 30.73
C LYS A 10 -34.76 74.91 29.38
N GLN A 11 -35.38 75.54 28.37
CA GLN A 11 -35.46 74.98 27.02
C GLN A 11 -34.09 74.78 26.40
N ILE A 12 -33.18 75.75 26.53
CA ILE A 12 -31.81 75.63 26.00
C ILE A 12 -31.07 74.46 26.67
N LYS A 13 -31.16 74.32 28.00
CA LYS A 13 -30.57 73.17 28.71
C LYS A 13 -31.15 71.83 28.26
N HIS A 14 -32.47 71.77 28.04
CA HIS A 14 -33.11 70.56 27.54
C HIS A 14 -32.66 70.22 26.11
N MET A 15 -32.50 71.24 25.26
CA MET A 15 -31.96 71.07 23.90
C MET A 15 -30.50 70.58 23.92
N MET A 16 -29.67 71.13 24.80
CA MET A 16 -28.27 70.70 24.95
C MET A 16 -28.17 69.24 25.42
N ALA A 17 -28.99 68.85 26.41
CA ALA A 17 -29.03 67.47 26.90
C ALA A 17 -29.48 66.48 25.82
N PHE A 18 -30.42 66.86 24.96
CA PHE A 18 -30.86 66.04 23.84
C PHE A 18 -29.74 65.84 22.81
N ILE A 19 -29.02 66.91 22.46
CA ILE A 19 -27.88 66.84 21.53
C ILE A 19 -26.76 65.96 22.10
N GLU A 20 -26.49 66.08 23.39
CA GLU A 20 -25.47 65.27 24.08
C GLU A 20 -25.88 63.78 24.13
N GLN A 21 -27.14 63.49 24.40
CA GLN A 21 -27.66 62.12 24.36
C GLN A 21 -27.60 61.53 22.94
N GLU A 22 -28.04 62.28 21.93
CA GLU A 22 -27.99 61.84 20.53
C GLU A 22 -26.56 61.59 20.06
N ALA A 23 -25.60 62.43 20.48
CA ALA A 23 -24.19 62.23 20.19
C ALA A 23 -23.62 60.97 20.86
N ASN A 24 -23.98 60.71 22.13
CA ASN A 24 -23.54 59.51 22.85
C ASN A 24 -24.15 58.24 22.27
N GLU A 25 -25.45 58.23 21.95
CA GLU A 25 -26.10 57.08 21.30
C GLU A 25 -25.46 56.80 19.92
N LYS A 26 -25.10 57.84 19.16
CA LYS A 26 -24.40 57.69 17.88
C LYS A 26 -23.00 57.09 18.06
N ALA A 27 -22.28 57.50 19.10
CA ALA A 27 -20.95 56.98 19.40
C ALA A 27 -21.02 55.49 19.78
N GLU A 28 -21.96 55.12 20.66
CA GLU A 28 -22.18 53.71 21.03
C GLU A 28 -22.59 52.85 19.83
N GLU A 29 -23.43 53.37 18.93
CA GLU A 29 -23.81 52.65 17.70
C GLU A 29 -22.60 52.40 16.78
N ILE A 30 -21.69 53.38 16.67
CA ILE A 30 -20.46 53.25 15.87
C ILE A 30 -19.53 52.20 16.49
N ASP A 31 -19.34 52.24 17.81
CA ASP A 31 -18.47 51.30 18.51
C ASP A 31 -18.98 49.86 18.41
N ALA A 32 -20.30 49.66 18.60
CA ALA A 32 -20.93 48.35 18.44
C ALA A 32 -20.77 47.80 17.02
N LYS A 33 -20.96 48.64 15.99
CA LYS A 33 -20.77 48.25 14.59
C LYS A 33 -19.30 47.94 14.27
N ALA A 34 -18.37 48.73 14.80
CA ALA A 34 -16.94 48.50 14.60
C ALA A 34 -16.50 47.15 15.20
N GLU A 35 -17.02 46.80 16.38
CA GLU A 35 -16.73 45.51 17.02
C GLU A 35 -17.35 44.33 16.25
N GLU A 36 -18.58 44.48 15.75
CA GLU A 36 -19.22 43.47 14.90
C GLU A 36 -18.42 43.22 13.62
N GLU A 37 -18.06 44.29 12.88
CA GLU A 37 -17.27 44.19 11.66
C GLU A 37 -15.88 43.58 11.91
N PHE A 38 -15.22 43.97 13.01
CA PHE A 38 -13.94 43.39 13.40
C PHE A 38 -14.03 41.88 13.60
N ASN A 39 -15.07 41.42 14.31
CA ASN A 39 -15.26 40.00 14.58
C ASN A 39 -15.56 39.20 13.31
N ILE A 40 -16.36 39.77 12.40
CA ILE A 40 -16.65 39.17 11.08
C ILE A 40 -15.37 39.04 10.25
N GLU A 41 -14.60 40.11 10.10
CA GLU A 41 -13.41 40.09 9.23
C GLU A 41 -12.29 39.23 9.81
N LYS A 42 -12.11 39.25 11.14
CA LYS A 42 -11.21 38.33 11.84
C LYS A 42 -11.61 36.87 11.59
N GLY A 43 -12.90 36.55 11.71
CA GLY A 43 -13.44 35.22 11.41
C GLY A 43 -13.15 34.81 9.97
N ARG A 44 -13.40 35.69 9.00
CA ARG A 44 -13.15 35.47 7.58
C ARG A 44 -11.68 35.17 7.29
N LEU A 45 -10.77 35.96 7.86
CA LEU A 45 -9.32 35.80 7.68
C LEU A 45 -8.84 34.44 8.22
N VAL A 46 -9.28 34.07 9.42
CA VAL A 46 -8.92 32.80 10.07
C VAL A 46 -9.44 31.61 9.26
N GLN A 47 -10.70 31.63 8.83
CA GLN A 47 -11.26 30.54 8.02
C GLN A 47 -10.54 30.39 6.69
N THR A 48 -10.25 31.51 6.02
CA THR A 48 -9.53 31.51 4.74
C THR A 48 -8.14 30.88 4.88
N GLN A 49 -7.38 31.24 5.92
CA GLN A 49 -6.06 30.65 6.13
C GLN A 49 -6.12 29.21 6.59
N ARG A 50 -7.09 28.85 7.42
CA ARG A 50 -7.32 27.46 7.84
C ARG A 50 -7.57 26.55 6.64
N LEU A 51 -8.36 26.98 5.66
CA LEU A 51 -8.58 26.22 4.42
C LEU A 51 -7.30 26.03 3.62
N LYS A 52 -6.47 27.08 3.47
CA LYS A 52 -5.17 26.97 2.80
C LYS A 52 -4.22 26.00 3.50
N ILE A 53 -4.20 26.01 4.83
CA ILE A 53 -3.41 25.08 5.63
C ILE A 53 -3.90 23.63 5.41
N MET A 54 -5.22 23.41 5.44
CA MET A 54 -5.78 22.08 5.16
C MET A 54 -5.39 21.56 3.78
N GLU A 55 -5.54 22.38 2.74
CA GLU A 55 -5.18 21.99 1.37
C GLU A 55 -3.69 21.68 1.23
N TYR A 56 -2.82 22.44 1.91
CA TYR A 56 -1.38 22.21 1.93
C TYR A 56 -1.03 20.86 2.58
N TYR A 57 -1.64 20.54 3.73
CA TYR A 57 -1.41 19.28 4.42
C TYR A 57 -1.98 18.09 3.66
N GLU A 58 -3.15 18.24 3.03
CA GLU A 58 -3.75 17.19 2.21
C GLU A 58 -2.84 16.81 1.02
N LYS A 59 -2.25 17.82 0.35
CA LYS A 59 -1.27 17.58 -0.73
C LYS A 59 -0.02 16.89 -0.21
N LYS A 60 0.52 17.31 0.94
CA LYS A 60 1.69 16.67 1.56
C LYS A 60 1.42 15.22 1.94
N GLU A 61 0.25 14.94 2.51
CA GLU A 61 -0.13 13.60 2.93
C GLU A 61 -0.21 12.65 1.72
N LYS A 62 -0.90 13.07 0.65
CA LYS A 62 -0.97 12.30 -0.61
C LYS A 62 0.42 12.04 -1.20
N GLN A 63 1.31 13.04 -1.18
CA GLN A 63 2.68 12.89 -1.68
C GLN A 63 3.48 11.87 -0.85
N ILE A 64 3.37 11.91 0.48
CA ILE A 64 4.03 10.96 1.37
C ILE A 64 3.49 9.54 1.16
N GLU A 65 2.17 9.39 1.01
CA GLU A 65 1.56 8.09 0.77
C GLU A 65 2.04 7.47 -0.56
N GLN A 66 2.09 8.28 -1.62
CA GLN A 66 2.60 7.85 -2.92
C GLN A 66 4.09 7.46 -2.83
N GLN A 67 4.91 8.28 -2.16
CA GLN A 67 6.33 7.98 -1.95
C GLN A 67 6.53 6.66 -1.18
N LYS A 68 5.75 6.42 -0.12
CA LYS A 68 5.79 5.16 0.63
C LYS A 68 5.43 3.95 -0.25
N LYS A 69 4.41 4.06 -1.10
CA LYS A 69 4.03 3.00 -2.05
C LYS A 69 5.15 2.70 -3.03
N ILE A 70 5.79 3.75 -3.59
CA ILE A 70 6.93 3.59 -4.51
C ILE A 70 8.12 2.94 -3.79
N GLN A 71 8.45 3.39 -2.58
CA GLN A 71 9.55 2.83 -1.78
C GLN A 71 9.32 1.34 -1.49
N MET A 72 8.12 0.98 -1.04
CA MET A 72 7.76 -0.41 -0.77
C MET A 72 7.83 -1.26 -2.05
N SER A 73 7.27 -0.77 -3.16
CA SER A 73 7.33 -1.45 -4.46
C SER A 73 8.78 -1.67 -4.92
N ASN A 74 9.63 -0.66 -4.78
CA ASN A 74 11.06 -0.76 -5.14
C ASN A 74 11.79 -1.77 -4.27
N LEU A 75 11.53 -1.78 -2.96
CA LEU A 75 12.13 -2.73 -2.03
C LEU A 75 11.73 -4.18 -2.37
N MET A 76 10.44 -4.41 -2.62
CA MET A 76 9.92 -5.73 -3.00
C MET A 76 10.52 -6.20 -4.34
N ASN A 77 10.60 -5.31 -5.33
CA ASN A 77 11.23 -5.64 -6.61
C ASN A 77 12.72 -5.96 -6.46
N GLN A 78 13.45 -5.20 -5.64
CA GLN A 78 14.86 -5.51 -5.35
C GLN A 78 15.04 -6.86 -4.66
N ALA A 79 14.19 -7.20 -3.69
CA ALA A 79 14.21 -8.50 -3.03
C ALA A 79 13.94 -9.64 -4.03
N ARG A 80 12.91 -9.49 -4.88
CA ARG A 80 12.58 -10.44 -5.95
C ARG A 80 13.76 -10.65 -6.91
N LEU A 81 14.37 -9.58 -7.41
CA LEU A 81 15.52 -9.67 -8.31
C LEU A 81 16.73 -10.34 -7.67
N LYS A 82 16.98 -10.14 -6.36
CA LYS A 82 18.06 -10.83 -5.64
C LYS A 82 17.85 -12.34 -5.61
N VAL A 83 16.62 -12.78 -5.32
CA VAL A 83 16.27 -14.22 -5.31
C VAL A 83 16.41 -14.82 -6.70
N LEU A 84 15.92 -14.14 -7.74
CA LEU A 84 16.02 -14.61 -9.12
C LEU A 84 17.47 -14.77 -9.57
N ARG A 85 18.35 -13.80 -9.26
CA ARG A 85 19.79 -13.90 -9.57
C ARG A 85 20.45 -15.08 -8.86
N ALA A 86 20.22 -15.22 -7.55
CA ALA A 86 20.78 -16.33 -6.79
C ALA A 86 20.29 -17.70 -7.32
N ARG A 87 19.02 -17.79 -7.73
CA ARG A 87 18.46 -18.98 -8.37
C ARG A 87 19.16 -19.29 -9.69
N ASP A 88 19.35 -18.29 -10.55
CA ASP A 88 20.00 -18.44 -11.85
C ASP A 88 21.47 -18.88 -11.71
N ASP A 89 22.19 -18.30 -10.75
CA ASP A 89 23.58 -18.69 -10.42
C ASP A 89 23.66 -20.17 -9.99
N LEU A 90 22.74 -20.61 -9.13
CA LEU A 90 22.71 -21.99 -8.65
C LEU A 90 22.37 -23.00 -9.76
N ILE A 91 21.39 -22.68 -10.61
CA ILE A 91 21.02 -23.53 -11.74
C ILE A 91 22.17 -23.61 -12.76
N THR A 92 22.78 -22.46 -13.09
CA THR A 92 23.92 -22.41 -14.00
C THR A 92 25.07 -23.28 -13.49
N ALA A 93 25.41 -23.18 -12.20
CA ALA A 93 26.44 -24.02 -11.58
C ALA A 93 26.07 -25.52 -11.61
N ALA A 94 24.81 -25.88 -11.44
CA ALA A 94 24.34 -27.27 -11.52
C ALA A 94 24.44 -27.83 -12.95
N VAL A 95 24.02 -27.05 -13.95
CA VAL A 95 24.09 -27.43 -15.38
C VAL A 95 25.54 -27.61 -15.81
N GLN A 96 26.45 -26.70 -15.44
CA GLN A 96 27.88 -26.79 -15.74
C GLN A 96 28.52 -28.06 -15.17
N LYS A 97 28.05 -28.54 -14.01
CA LYS A 97 28.50 -29.82 -13.43
C LYS A 97 27.88 -31.03 -14.13
N ALA A 98 26.63 -30.94 -14.58
CA ALA A 98 25.90 -32.05 -15.17
C ALA A 98 26.37 -32.38 -16.60
N ILE A 99 26.71 -31.37 -17.43
CA ILE A 99 27.19 -31.55 -18.81
C ILE A 99 28.37 -32.53 -18.92
N PRO A 100 29.48 -32.36 -18.18
CA PRO A 100 30.62 -33.28 -18.29
C PRO A 100 30.27 -34.68 -17.79
N MET A 101 29.48 -34.80 -16.72
CA MET A 101 29.03 -36.11 -16.21
C MET A 101 28.19 -36.86 -17.24
N TYR A 102 27.27 -36.17 -17.91
CA TYR A 102 26.45 -36.75 -18.97
C TYR A 102 27.29 -37.18 -20.16
N LYS A 103 28.25 -36.34 -20.60
CA LYS A 103 29.15 -36.65 -21.72
C LYS A 103 30.00 -37.89 -21.43
N ILE A 104 30.48 -38.06 -20.20
CA ILE A 104 31.23 -39.27 -19.80
C ILE A 104 30.34 -40.51 -19.85
N ALA A 105 29.11 -40.43 -19.33
CA ALA A 105 28.20 -41.58 -19.24
C ALA A 105 27.64 -42.02 -20.60
N THR A 106 27.29 -41.08 -21.46
CA THR A 106 26.56 -41.35 -22.72
C THR A 106 27.41 -41.21 -23.97
N LYS A 107 28.59 -40.58 -23.87
CA LYS A 107 29.47 -40.21 -25.00
C LYS A 107 28.84 -39.27 -26.03
N ASN A 108 27.72 -38.64 -25.71
CA ASN A 108 27.04 -37.69 -26.57
C ASN A 108 27.21 -36.25 -26.04
N ASP A 109 27.29 -35.30 -26.96
CA ASP A 109 27.26 -33.87 -26.64
C ASP A 109 25.83 -33.40 -26.39
N VAL A 110 25.67 -32.42 -25.50
CA VAL A 110 24.37 -31.85 -25.12
C VAL A 110 24.48 -30.33 -25.07
N ASP A 111 23.51 -29.65 -25.68
CA ASP A 111 23.28 -28.22 -25.49
C ASP A 111 22.16 -28.04 -24.46
N VAL A 112 22.44 -27.30 -23.38
CA VAL A 112 21.49 -27.05 -22.29
C VAL A 112 21.33 -25.55 -22.13
N GLN A 113 20.10 -25.07 -22.31
CA GLN A 113 19.73 -23.67 -22.21
C GLN A 113 18.70 -23.49 -21.08
N ILE A 114 18.89 -22.45 -20.28
CA ILE A 114 17.96 -22.08 -19.21
C ILE A 114 16.96 -21.09 -19.79
N ASP A 115 15.66 -21.38 -19.66
CA ASP A 115 14.60 -20.47 -20.10
C ASP A 115 14.53 -19.25 -19.15
N GLN A 116 14.70 -18.05 -19.71
CA GLN A 116 14.63 -16.78 -18.98
C GLN A 116 13.26 -16.08 -19.13
N GLU A 117 12.37 -16.61 -19.97
CA GLU A 117 11.05 -16.03 -20.22
C GLU A 117 9.98 -16.78 -19.41
N SER A 118 10.09 -18.10 -19.30
CA SER A 118 9.10 -18.96 -18.64
C SER A 118 9.66 -19.65 -17.40
N TYR A 119 9.44 -19.02 -16.23
CA TYR A 119 9.80 -19.61 -14.93
C TYR A 119 8.70 -20.51 -14.38
N LEU A 120 9.09 -21.44 -13.51
CA LEU A 120 8.13 -22.19 -12.70
C LEU A 120 7.33 -21.24 -11.79
N PRO A 121 6.02 -21.50 -11.61
CA PRO A 121 5.17 -20.78 -10.67
C PRO A 121 5.73 -20.70 -9.24
N GLU A 122 5.38 -19.64 -8.49
CA GLU A 122 5.88 -19.38 -7.12
C GLU A 122 5.26 -20.31 -6.05
N ASP A 123 4.16 -20.98 -6.36
CA ASP A 123 3.49 -21.97 -5.51
C ASP A 123 4.20 -23.33 -5.49
N ILE A 124 5.12 -23.56 -6.43
CA ILE A 124 5.95 -24.77 -6.47
C ILE A 124 7.10 -24.62 -5.46
N ALA A 125 7.19 -25.55 -4.51
CA ALA A 125 8.19 -25.57 -3.45
C ALA A 125 9.62 -25.68 -4.01
N GLY A 126 9.79 -26.34 -5.16
CA GLY A 126 11.03 -26.30 -5.91
C GLY A 126 11.22 -27.47 -6.88
N GLY A 127 12.46 -27.56 -7.38
CA GLY A 127 12.86 -28.51 -8.41
C GLY A 127 12.93 -27.88 -9.80
N VAL A 128 12.95 -28.72 -10.84
CA VAL A 128 13.16 -28.31 -12.22
C VAL A 128 12.23 -29.04 -13.16
N GLU A 129 11.79 -28.36 -14.21
CA GLU A 129 11.17 -28.99 -15.38
C GLU A 129 12.12 -28.86 -16.56
N ILE A 130 12.36 -29.96 -17.25
CA ILE A 130 13.26 -30.03 -18.40
C ILE A 130 12.43 -30.33 -19.63
N TYR A 131 12.66 -29.57 -20.69
CA TYR A 131 12.03 -29.74 -21.99
C TYR A 131 13.07 -30.16 -23.02
N ASN A 132 12.66 -30.97 -23.99
CA ASN A 132 13.48 -31.19 -25.18
C ASN A 132 13.45 -29.96 -26.11
N GLY A 133 14.34 -29.91 -27.11
CA GLY A 133 14.44 -28.77 -28.03
C GLY A 133 13.12 -28.38 -28.73
N ASP A 134 12.28 -29.36 -29.05
CA ASP A 134 10.97 -29.14 -29.68
C ASP A 134 9.84 -28.82 -28.68
N ARG A 135 10.12 -28.77 -27.38
CA ARG A 135 9.16 -28.58 -26.27
C ARG A 135 8.02 -29.61 -26.21
N LYS A 136 8.13 -30.74 -26.89
CA LYS A 136 7.11 -31.82 -26.92
C LYS A 136 7.23 -32.79 -25.76
N ILE A 137 8.45 -33.05 -25.31
CA ILE A 137 8.74 -33.98 -24.21
C ILE A 137 9.10 -33.14 -23.00
N LYS A 138 8.32 -33.27 -21.93
CA LYS A 138 8.55 -32.63 -20.64
C LYS A 138 8.88 -33.69 -19.59
N VAL A 139 9.96 -33.46 -18.85
CA VAL A 139 10.29 -34.21 -17.64
C VAL A 139 10.14 -33.27 -16.45
N SER A 140 9.14 -33.52 -15.60
CA SER A 140 8.92 -32.73 -14.37
C SER A 140 9.60 -33.42 -13.19
N ASN A 141 10.61 -32.76 -12.64
CA ASN A 141 11.34 -33.19 -11.45
C ASN A 141 11.16 -32.14 -10.33
N THR A 142 9.92 -31.67 -10.17
CA THR A 142 9.50 -30.85 -9.04
C THR A 142 9.31 -31.71 -7.79
N LEU A 143 9.38 -31.09 -6.60
CA LEU A 143 9.21 -31.82 -5.34
C LEU A 143 7.82 -32.44 -5.22
N GLU A 144 6.79 -31.72 -5.68
CA GLU A 144 5.39 -32.13 -5.71
C GLU A 144 5.22 -33.37 -6.59
N SER A 145 5.72 -33.32 -7.83
CA SER A 145 5.60 -34.44 -8.77
C SER A 145 6.25 -35.71 -8.22
N ARG A 146 7.40 -35.56 -7.55
CA ARG A 146 8.09 -36.70 -6.89
C ARG A 146 7.33 -37.21 -5.68
N LEU A 147 6.81 -36.30 -4.85
CA LEU A 147 6.05 -36.66 -3.66
C LEU A 147 4.79 -37.42 -4.04
N ASP A 148 4.05 -36.95 -5.05
CA ASP A 148 2.84 -37.61 -5.54
C ASP A 148 3.15 -39.00 -6.12
N LEU A 149 4.21 -39.12 -6.92
CA LEU A 149 4.65 -40.40 -7.46
C LEU A 149 5.00 -41.42 -6.36
N ILE A 150 5.77 -40.99 -5.36
CA ILE A 150 6.15 -41.84 -4.23
C ILE A 150 4.92 -42.15 -3.38
N ALA A 151 4.08 -41.16 -3.09
CA ALA A 151 2.88 -41.34 -2.29
C ALA A 151 1.98 -42.40 -2.92
N GLN A 152 1.73 -42.34 -4.24
CA GLN A 152 0.93 -43.33 -4.96
C GLN A 152 1.50 -44.75 -4.85
N GLN A 153 2.83 -44.90 -4.95
CA GLN A 153 3.49 -46.21 -4.82
C GLN A 153 3.43 -46.73 -3.37
N MET A 154 3.60 -45.83 -2.40
CA MET A 154 3.65 -46.16 -0.97
C MET A 154 2.27 -46.17 -0.29
N MET A 155 1.19 -45.80 -1.01
CA MET A 155 -0.18 -45.77 -0.49
C MET A 155 -0.61 -47.06 0.21
N PRO A 156 -0.29 -48.27 -0.30
CA PRO A 156 -0.64 -49.52 0.38
C PRO A 156 0.01 -49.65 1.77
N GLU A 157 1.27 -49.24 1.90
CA GLU A 157 2.01 -49.27 3.17
C GLU A 157 1.48 -48.20 4.13
N VAL A 158 1.25 -46.99 3.64
CA VAL A 158 0.67 -45.88 4.40
C VAL A 158 -0.72 -46.27 4.92
N ARG A 159 -1.56 -46.92 4.11
CA ARG A 159 -2.86 -47.44 4.55
C ARG A 159 -2.70 -48.49 5.64
N GLY A 160 -1.79 -49.44 5.49
CA GLY A 160 -1.53 -50.48 6.48
C GLY A 160 -1.04 -49.91 7.81
N ALA A 161 -0.19 -48.88 7.77
CA ALA A 161 0.33 -48.20 8.96
C ALA A 161 -0.75 -47.38 9.69
N LEU A 162 -1.63 -46.69 8.94
CA LEU A 162 -2.66 -45.82 9.53
C LEU A 162 -3.91 -46.58 10.00
N PHE A 163 -4.34 -47.59 9.25
CA PHE A 163 -5.63 -48.26 9.47
C PHE A 163 -5.49 -49.74 9.85
N GLY A 164 -4.26 -50.25 9.96
CA GLY A 164 -3.97 -51.64 10.20
C GLY A 164 -4.09 -52.51 8.94
N ALA A 165 -3.56 -53.73 9.03
CA ALA A 165 -3.64 -54.71 7.96
C ALA A 165 -5.08 -55.22 7.76
N ASN A 166 -5.44 -55.54 6.51
CA ASN A 166 -6.75 -56.12 6.21
C ASN A 166 -6.83 -57.57 6.72
N ALA A 167 -7.67 -57.84 7.71
CA ALA A 167 -7.88 -59.17 8.30
C ALA A 167 -8.28 -60.26 7.29
N ASN A 168 -8.85 -59.86 6.15
CA ASN A 168 -9.31 -60.79 5.11
C ASN A 168 -8.26 -61.06 4.01
N ARG A 169 -7.12 -60.35 3.99
CA ARG A 169 -6.04 -60.59 3.02
C ARG A 169 -5.04 -61.60 3.57
N LYS A 170 -5.06 -62.83 3.04
CA LYS A 170 -4.26 -63.96 3.54
C LYS A 170 -2.94 -64.19 2.81
N PHE A 171 -2.79 -63.65 1.60
CA PHE A 171 -1.68 -63.90 0.68
C PHE A 171 -1.16 -62.56 0.10
N LEU A 172 0.15 -62.48 -0.18
CA LEU A 172 0.87 -61.26 -0.59
C LEU A 172 1.54 -61.37 -1.98
N ASP A 173 1.37 -62.54 -2.59
CA ASP A 173 1.83 -63.00 -3.90
C ASP A 173 1.00 -62.48 -5.07
#